data_AF-A0A661MWQ8-F1
#
_entry.id   AF-A0A661MWQ8-F1
#
_cell.length_a   1.000
_cell.length_b   1.000
_cell.length_c   1.000
_cell.angle_alpha   90.00
_cell.angle_beta   90.00
_cell.angle_gamma   90.00
#
_symmetry.space_group_name_H-M   'P 1'
#
loop_
_entity.id
_entity.type
_entity.pdbx_description
1 polymer ?
#
loop_
_entity_poly.entity_id
_entity_poly.type
_entity_poly.pdbx_seq_one_letter_code
_entity_poly.pdbx_strand_id
1 'polypeptide(L)'
;AQNERVILENSRYLAVIPFGVGQFQNEKDALGIFFAVTEVALIGAAIGTYVAWDSLDLPDLEPDDPRLEPFIDREEALRIANQVLFGVAVGTILAGLLEAQLNFVPGRVTTRERELPPELLPPDPPVEVQVGVSPFGADVTVRF
;
A
#
# COMPACT_ATOMS: atom_id res chain seq x y z
N ALA A 1 -10.01 32.30 -5.50
CA ALA A 1 -9.51 30.94 -5.70
C ALA A 1 -9.87 30.46 -7.10
N GLN A 2 -8.88 30.05 -7.91
CA GLN A 2 -9.14 29.32 -9.16
C GLN A 2 -8.87 27.83 -8.89
N ASN A 3 -9.84 26.98 -9.22
CA ASN A 3 -9.71 25.54 -9.11
C ASN A 3 -8.90 25.02 -10.31
N GLU A 4 -7.77 24.35 -10.05
CA GLU A 4 -6.96 23.69 -11.07
C GLU A 4 -7.40 22.22 -11.20
N ARG A 5 -7.72 21.81 -12.43
CA ARG A 5 -8.06 20.43 -12.76
C ARG A 5 -6.77 19.67 -13.07
N VAL A 6 -6.30 18.83 -12.15
CA VAL A 6 -5.15 17.96 -12.36
C VAL A 6 -5.64 16.58 -12.78
N ILE A 7 -5.17 16.11 -13.94
CA ILE A 7 -5.44 14.76 -14.41
C ILE A 7 -4.30 13.88 -13.89
N LEU A 8 -4.62 12.97 -12.97
CA LEU A 8 -3.71 11.92 -12.54
C LEU A 8 -3.90 10.73 -13.47
N GLU A 9 -2.91 10.48 -14.33
CA GLU A 9 -2.92 9.32 -15.21
C GLU A 9 -2.53 8.06 -14.42
N ASN A 10 -3.36 7.03 -14.49
CA ASN A 10 -3.03 5.72 -13.95
C ASN A 10 -2.24 4.92 -14.98
N SER A 11 -1.37 4.02 -14.51
CA SER A 11 -0.53 3.21 -15.40
C SER A 11 -0.95 1.75 -15.38
N ARG A 12 -1.20 1.18 -16.56
CA ARG A 12 -1.47 -0.26 -16.71
C ARG A 12 -0.31 -1.13 -16.23
N TYR A 13 0.91 -0.61 -16.26
CA TYR A 13 2.10 -1.31 -15.79
C TYR A 13 2.14 -1.42 -14.27
N LEU A 14 1.58 -0.46 -13.54
CA LEU A 14 1.50 -0.59 -12.09
C LEU A 14 0.39 -1.57 -11.68
N ALA A 15 -0.61 -1.80 -12.53
CA ALA A 15 -1.67 -2.79 -12.29
C ALA A 15 -1.20 -4.26 -12.43
N VAL A 16 0.06 -4.52 -12.81
CA VAL A 16 0.65 -5.87 -12.77
C VAL A 16 1.38 -6.17 -11.45
N ILE A 17 1.48 -5.18 -10.56
CA ILE A 17 2.15 -5.37 -9.28
C ILE A 17 1.18 -6.13 -8.35
N PRO A 18 1.65 -7.21 -7.67
CA PRO A 18 0.83 -7.96 -6.71
C PRO A 18 0.46 -7.11 -5.49
N PHE A 19 -0.18 -7.72 -4.50
CA PHE A 19 -0.61 -7.13 -3.24
C PHE A 19 -1.70 -6.07 -3.40
N GLY A 20 -2.60 -6.28 -4.36
CA GLY A 20 -3.74 -5.38 -4.53
C GLY A 20 -3.42 -4.02 -5.17
N VAL A 21 -2.19 -3.80 -5.66
CA VAL A 21 -1.74 -2.47 -6.16
C VAL A 21 -2.58 -1.99 -7.35
N GLY A 22 -3.00 -2.89 -8.22
CA GLY A 22 -3.89 -2.56 -9.32
C GLY A 22 -5.29 -2.14 -8.85
N GLN A 23 -5.81 -2.77 -7.80
CA GLN A 23 -7.11 -2.45 -7.21
C GLN A 23 -7.10 -1.06 -6.56
N PHE A 24 -6.03 -0.70 -5.84
CA PHE A 24 -5.86 0.64 -5.28
C PHE A 24 -5.81 1.72 -6.37
N GLN A 25 -5.14 1.44 -7.49
CA GLN A 25 -5.17 2.32 -8.66
C GLN A 25 -6.56 2.45 -9.29
N ASN A 26 -7.41 1.42 -9.16
CA ASN A 26 -8.78 1.44 -9.66
C ASN A 26 -9.81 1.92 -8.62
N GLU A 27 -9.39 2.51 -7.49
CA GLU A 27 -10.28 2.98 -6.40
C GLU A 27 -11.10 1.87 -5.75
N LYS A 28 -10.62 0.62 -5.85
CA LYS A 28 -11.24 -0.55 -5.23
C LYS A 28 -10.50 -0.94 -3.97
N ASP A 29 -10.45 -0.03 -2.99
CA ASP A 29 -9.62 -0.18 -1.78
C ASP A 29 -9.93 -1.46 -1.00
N ALA A 30 -11.21 -1.84 -0.89
CA ALA A 30 -11.60 -3.08 -0.22
C ALA A 30 -11.03 -4.33 -0.90
N LEU A 31 -11.03 -4.36 -2.24
CA LEU A 31 -10.40 -5.47 -2.99
C LEU A 31 -8.87 -5.40 -2.89
N GLY A 32 -8.28 -4.20 -2.92
CA GLY A 32 -6.85 -4.02 -2.74
C GLY A 32 -6.37 -4.59 -1.39
N ILE A 33 -7.07 -4.24 -0.31
CA ILE A 33 -6.78 -4.77 1.03
C ILE A 33 -6.99 -6.29 1.08
N PHE A 34 -8.08 -6.80 0.49
CA PHE A 34 -8.34 -8.24 0.44
C PHE A 34 -7.20 -9.02 -0.22
N PHE A 35 -6.77 -8.59 -1.41
CA PHE A 35 -5.65 -9.23 -2.12
C PHE A 35 -4.34 -9.08 -1.34
N ALA A 36 -4.03 -7.88 -0.83
CA ALA A 36 -2.83 -7.65 -0.03
C ALA A 36 -2.73 -8.60 1.17
N VAL A 37 -3.79 -8.69 1.99
CA VAL A 37 -3.82 -9.53 3.18
C VAL A 37 -3.77 -11.01 2.80
N THR A 38 -4.55 -11.43 1.81
CA THR A 38 -4.64 -12.84 1.40
C THR A 38 -3.33 -13.33 0.79
N GLU A 39 -2.71 -12.55 -0.09
CA GLU A 39 -1.43 -12.90 -0.70
C GLU A 39 -0.31 -12.95 0.34
N VAL A 40 -0.24 -11.97 1.26
CA VAL A 40 0.76 -12.00 2.35
C VAL A 40 0.56 -13.22 3.24
N ALA A 41 -0.68 -13.55 3.61
CA ALA A 41 -0.97 -14.72 4.43
C ALA A 41 -0.59 -16.03 3.73
N LEU A 42 -0.95 -16.19 2.45
CA LEU A 42 -0.65 -17.39 1.67
C LEU A 42 0.85 -17.56 1.40
N ILE A 43 1.53 -16.48 1.00
CA ILE A 43 2.99 -16.50 0.79
C ILE A 43 3.69 -16.81 2.11
N GLY A 44 3.29 -16.15 3.20
CA GLY A 44 3.83 -16.40 4.54
C GLY A 44 3.62 -17.84 4.99
N ALA A 45 2.44 -18.41 4.76
CA ALA A 45 2.15 -19.81 5.06
C ALA A 45 2.94 -20.78 4.18
N ALA A 46 3.11 -20.48 2.88
CA ALA A 46 3.94 -21.26 1.99
C ALA A 46 5.41 -21.26 2.45
N ILE A 47 5.98 -20.10 2.77
CA ILE A 47 7.34 -20.01 3.32
C ILE A 47 7.44 -20.76 4.65
N GLY A 48 6.47 -20.58 5.55
CA GLY A 48 6.46 -21.24 6.86
C GLY A 48 6.39 -22.77 6.76
N THR A 49 5.57 -23.30 5.85
CA THR A 49 5.49 -24.73 5.59
C THR A 49 6.77 -25.27 4.95
N TYR A 50 7.40 -24.52 4.05
CA TYR A 50 8.71 -24.88 3.50
C TYR A 50 9.79 -24.95 4.57
N VAL A 51 9.90 -23.93 5.42
CA VAL A 51 10.87 -23.92 6.52
C VAL A 51 10.61 -25.07 7.50
N ALA A 52 9.34 -25.36 7.81
CA ALA A 52 8.98 -26.49 8.66
C ALA A 52 9.39 -27.84 8.02
N TRP A 53 9.19 -28.00 6.72
CA TRP A 53 9.59 -29.20 5.97
C TRP A 53 11.11 -29.36 5.93
N ASP A 54 11.84 -28.29 5.61
CA ASP A 54 13.31 -28.27 5.56
C ASP A 54 13.96 -28.55 6.93
N SER A 55 13.27 -28.19 8.02
CA SER A 55 13.74 -28.47 9.39
C SER A 55 13.49 -29.89 9.89
N LEU A 56 12.87 -30.77 9.09
CA LEU A 56 12.65 -32.15 9.48
C LEU A 56 13.97 -32.95 9.43
N ASP A 57 14.51 -33.26 10.61
CA ASP A 57 15.54 -34.29 10.75
C ASP A 57 14.89 -35.68 10.73
N LEU A 58 15.18 -36.45 9.68
CA LEU A 58 14.79 -37.85 9.61
C LEU A 58 15.75 -38.70 10.46
N PRO A 59 15.21 -39.59 11.31
CA PRO A 59 16.04 -40.47 12.11
C PRO A 59 16.74 -41.51 11.21
N ASP A 60 18.00 -41.82 11.52
CA ASP A 60 18.78 -42.85 10.83
C ASP A 60 18.32 -44.24 11.28
N LEU A 61 17.27 -44.73 10.64
CA LEU A 61 16.61 -46.00 10.90
C LEU A 61 16.52 -46.81 9.60
N GLU A 62 16.32 -48.12 9.72
CA GLU A 62 16.12 -48.97 8.55
C GLU A 62 14.84 -48.57 7.79
N PRO A 63 14.81 -48.65 6.45
CA PRO A 63 13.68 -48.20 5.63
C PRO A 63 12.31 -48.81 5.99
N ASP A 64 12.30 -50.00 6.59
CA ASP A 64 11.09 -50.74 6.98
C ASP A 64 10.80 -50.63 8.49
N ASP A 65 11.50 -49.76 9.24
CA ASP A 65 11.25 -49.57 10.67
C ASP A 65 9.90 -48.86 10.87
N PRO A 66 8.94 -49.44 11.61
CA PRO A 66 7.63 -48.82 11.83
C PRO A 66 7.70 -47.48 12.58
N ARG A 67 8.84 -47.16 13.21
CA ARG A 67 9.07 -45.85 13.84
C ARG A 67 9.30 -44.72 12.81
N LEU A 68 9.56 -45.04 11.54
CA LEU A 68 9.71 -44.04 10.47
C LEU A 68 8.36 -43.46 10.01
N GLU A 69 7.28 -44.23 10.14
CA GLU A 69 5.96 -43.92 9.58
C GLU A 69 5.48 -42.50 9.97
N PRO A 70 5.56 -42.05 11.25
CA PRO A 70 5.15 -40.70 11.62
C PRO A 70 6.01 -39.58 11.01
N PHE A 71 7.27 -39.86 10.68
CA PHE A 71 8.17 -38.89 10.05
C PHE A 71 7.87 -38.75 8.56
N ILE A 72 7.62 -39.88 7.88
CA ILE A 72 7.19 -39.91 6.48
C ILE A 72 5.85 -39.18 6.32
N ASP A 73 4.88 -39.50 7.16
CA ASP A 73 3.56 -38.86 7.12
C ASP A 73 3.65 -37.34 7.29
N ARG A 74 4.53 -36.89 8.20
CA ARG A 74 4.74 -35.46 8.44
C ARG A 74 5.48 -34.77 7.31
N GLU A 75 6.48 -35.43 6.73
CA GLU A 75 7.20 -34.95 5.54
C GLU A 75 6.24 -34.77 4.38
N GLU A 76 5.44 -35.79 4.09
CA GLU A 76 4.45 -35.76 3.02
C GLU A 76 3.39 -34.69 3.26
N ALA A 77 2.86 -34.58 4.49
CA ALA A 77 1.87 -33.57 4.83
C ALA A 77 2.40 -32.15 4.64
N LEU A 78 3.63 -31.86 5.09
CA LEU A 78 4.23 -30.53 4.93
C LEU A 78 4.54 -30.21 3.47
N ARG A 79 5.04 -31.19 2.71
CA ARG A 79 5.31 -31.05 1.28
C ARG A 79 4.04 -30.75 0.49
N ILE A 80 2.98 -31.53 0.72
CA ILE A 80 1.67 -31.31 0.08
C ILE A 80 1.10 -29.95 0.50
N ALA A 81 1.13 -29.61 1.79
CA ALA A 81 0.63 -28.34 2.29
C ALA A 81 1.38 -27.16 1.63
N ASN A 82 2.70 -27.23 1.54
CA ASN A 82 3.50 -26.20 0.88
C ASN A 82 3.12 -26.04 -0.60
N GLN A 83 3.02 -27.14 -1.36
CA GLN A 83 2.65 -27.10 -2.77
C GLN A 83 1.25 -26.50 -2.98
N VAL A 84 0.28 -26.87 -2.15
CA VAL A 84 -1.08 -26.32 -2.20
C VAL A 84 -1.07 -24.84 -1.87
N LEU A 85 -0.42 -24.43 -0.76
CA LEU A 85 -0.34 -23.02 -0.36
C LEU A 85 0.34 -22.16 -1.41
N PHE A 86 1.45 -22.63 -1.98
CA PHE A 86 2.15 -21.94 -3.05
C PHE A 86 1.28 -21.82 -4.31
N GLY A 87 0.62 -22.91 -4.72
CA GLY A 87 -0.29 -22.91 -5.87
C GLY A 87 -1.45 -21.93 -5.69
N VAL A 88 -2.07 -21.92 -4.50
CA VAL A 88 -3.15 -20.98 -4.16
C VAL A 88 -2.64 -19.54 -4.08
N ALA A 89 -1.43 -19.30 -3.56
CA ALA A 89 -0.81 -17.98 -3.55
C ALA A 89 -0.63 -17.43 -4.97
N VAL A 90 0.01 -18.20 -5.85
CA VAL A 90 0.20 -17.83 -7.26
C VAL A 90 -1.14 -17.62 -7.97
N GLY A 91 -2.10 -18.52 -7.76
CA GLY A 91 -3.44 -18.39 -8.31
C GLY A 91 -4.15 -17.10 -7.89
N THR A 92 -4.01 -16.73 -6.61
CA THR A 92 -4.61 -15.52 -6.04
C THR A 92 -3.96 -14.26 -6.63
N ILE A 93 -2.63 -14.23 -6.74
CA ILE A 93 -1.89 -13.15 -7.40
C ILE A 93 -2.39 -12.96 -8.83
N LEU A 94 -2.45 -14.04 -9.62
CA LEU A 94 -2.90 -13.98 -11.01
C LEU A 94 -4.35 -13.50 -11.12
N ALA A 95 -5.23 -13.95 -10.23
CA ALA A 95 -6.61 -13.48 -10.18
C ALA A 95 -6.70 -11.97 -9.86
N GLY A 96 -5.89 -11.48 -8.91
CA GLY A 96 -5.80 -10.06 -8.60
C GLY A 96 -5.29 -9.23 -9.78
N LEU A 97 -4.25 -9.72 -10.48
CA LEU A 97 -3.74 -9.07 -11.68
C LEU A 97 -4.81 -8.97 -12.78
N LEU A 98 -5.53 -10.06 -13.04
CA LEU A 98 -6.61 -10.08 -14.03
C LEU A 98 -7.74 -9.12 -13.65
N GLU A 99 -8.16 -9.12 -12.37
CA GLU A 99 -9.20 -8.21 -11.88
C GLU A 99 -8.80 -6.75 -12.10
N ALA A 100 -7.55 -6.39 -11.78
CA ALA A 100 -7.04 -5.04 -11.94
C ALA A 100 -6.99 -4.60 -13.40
N GLN A 101 -6.57 -5.50 -14.31
CA GLN A 101 -6.48 -5.18 -15.73
C GLN A 101 -7.85 -5.06 -16.40
N LEU A 102 -8.80 -5.92 -16.03
CA LEU A 102 -10.16 -5.89 -16.58
C LEU A 102 -10.94 -4.65 -16.12
N ASN A 103 -10.66 -4.16 -14.92
CA ASN A 103 -11.33 -3.01 -14.33
C ASN A 103 -10.50 -1.72 -14.36
N PHE A 104 -9.49 -1.66 -15.25
CA PHE A 104 -8.54 -0.58 -15.28
C PHE A 104 -9.19 0.78 -15.57
N VAL A 105 -8.96 1.75 -14.67
CA VAL A 105 -9.41 3.14 -14.84
C VAL A 105 -8.20 3.99 -15.29
N PRO A 106 -8.20 4.58 -16.50
CA PRO A 106 -7.01 5.21 -17.10
C PRO A 106 -6.60 6.54 -16.51
N GLY A 107 -7.49 7.28 -15.85
CA GLY A 107 -7.11 8.54 -15.25
C GLY A 107 -8.19 9.09 -14.34
N ARG A 108 -7.75 9.91 -13.39
CA ARG A 108 -8.59 10.57 -12.41
C ARG A 108 -8.49 12.06 -12.56
N VAL A 109 -9.59 12.75 -12.32
CA VAL A 109 -9.66 14.20 -12.33
C VAL A 109 -9.72 14.64 -10.88
N THR A 110 -8.62 15.19 -10.37
CA THR A 110 -8.64 15.83 -9.05
C THR A 110 -8.65 17.34 -9.22
N THR A 111 -9.40 18.02 -8.36
CA THR A 111 -9.47 19.48 -8.36
C THR A 111 -8.63 19.97 -7.20
N ARG A 112 -7.53 20.67 -7.49
CA ARG A 112 -6.65 21.26 -6.47
C ARG A 112 -6.84 22.78 -6.47
N GLU A 113 -6.87 23.38 -5.29
CA GLU A 113 -6.87 24.84 -5.17
C GLU A 113 -5.49 25.38 -5.61
N ARG A 114 -5.48 26.25 -6.62
CA ARG A 114 -4.24 26.83 -7.15
C ARG A 114 -3.76 27.95 -6.24
N GLU A 115 -2.49 27.91 -5.84
CA GLU A 115 -1.85 29.05 -5.19
C GLU A 115 -1.84 30.23 -6.17
N LEU A 116 -2.31 31.39 -5.72
CA LEU A 116 -2.32 32.61 -6.52
C LEU A 116 -0.85 33.00 -6.81
N PRO A 117 -0.51 33.35 -8.06
CA PRO A 117 0.80 33.93 -8.37
C PRO A 117 1.14 35.06 -7.40
N PRO A 118 2.39 35.17 -6.91
CA PRO A 118 2.78 36.21 -5.95
C PRO A 118 2.45 37.62 -6.42
N GLU A 119 2.46 37.83 -7.74
CA GLU A 119 2.14 39.08 -8.44
C GLU A 119 0.66 39.50 -8.30
N LEU A 120 -0.23 38.56 -7.97
CA LEU A 120 -1.66 38.78 -7.79
C LEU A 120 -2.06 38.78 -6.31
N LEU A 121 -1.09 38.61 -5.40
CA LEU A 121 -1.33 38.83 -3.98
C LEU A 121 -1.45 40.35 -3.76
N PRO A 122 -2.47 40.83 -3.02
CA PRO A 122 -2.54 42.23 -2.65
C PRO A 122 -1.25 42.60 -1.88
N PRO A 123 -0.68 43.79 -2.11
CA PRO A 123 0.46 44.24 -1.31
C PRO A 123 0.08 44.23 0.16
N ASP A 124 1.01 43.81 1.02
CA ASP A 124 0.80 43.84 2.46
C ASP A 124 0.29 45.23 2.88
N PRO A 125 -0.73 45.31 3.74
CA PRO A 125 -1.26 46.60 4.17
C PRO A 125 -0.11 47.42 4.76
N PRO A 126 0.03 48.71 4.41
CA PRO A 126 1.07 49.55 4.97
C PRO A 126 0.88 49.57 6.49
N VAL A 127 1.91 49.14 7.22
CA VAL A 127 1.92 49.24 8.68
C VAL A 127 1.97 50.71 9.04
N GLU A 128 0.83 51.25 9.47
CA GLU A 128 0.71 52.65 9.86
C GLU A 128 1.09 52.76 11.34
N VAL A 129 2.29 53.29 11.59
CA VAL A 129 2.78 53.57 12.94
C VAL A 129 2.40 55.01 13.29
N GLN A 130 1.41 55.16 14.16
CA GLN A 130 1.05 56.47 14.70
C GLN A 130 1.79 56.68 16.02
N VAL A 131 2.61 57.74 16.06
CA VAL A 131 3.30 58.18 17.27
C VAL A 131 2.53 59.35 17.85
N GLY A 132 1.86 59.11 18.97
CA GLY A 132 1.17 60.12 19.75
C GLY A 132 2.09 60.70 20.82
N VAL A 133 1.96 62.00 21.08
CA VAL A 133 2.60 62.66 22.22
C VAL A 133 1.51 63.19 23.12
N SER A 134 1.43 62.66 24.34
CA SER A 134 0.45 63.05 25.35
C SER A 134 1.13 63.76 26.53
N PRO A 135 0.37 64.44 27.41
CA PRO A 135 0.93 65.09 28.60
C PRO A 135 1.61 64.12 29.58
N PHE A 136 1.39 62.81 29.43
CA PHE A 136 1.89 61.77 30.31
C PHE A 136 3.01 60.92 29.66
N GLY A 137 3.42 61.24 28.44
CA GLY A 137 4.47 60.51 27.70
C GLY A 137 4.14 60.31 26.22
N ALA A 138 5.05 59.62 25.51
CA ALA A 138 4.83 59.22 24.13
C ALA A 138 4.12 57.86 24.06
N ASP A 139 3.12 57.74 23.20
CA ASP A 139 2.43 56.49 22.88
C ASP A 139 2.72 56.10 21.42
N VAL A 140 2.91 54.80 21.20
CA VAL A 140 3.10 54.24 19.87
C VAL A 140 1.96 53.25 19.63
N THR A 141 1.11 53.57 18.67
CA THR A 141 0.00 52.70 18.27
C THR A 141 0.30 52.15 16.89
N VAL A 142 0.39 50.81 16.79
CA VAL A 142 0.55 50.09 15.52
C VAL A 142 -0.83 49.57 15.10
N ARG A 143 -1.32 50.00 13.94
CA ARG A 143 -2.53 49.45 13.32
C ARG A 143 -2.15 48.50 12.19
N PHE A 144 -2.82 47.35 12.18
CA PHE A 144 -2.74 46.32 11.13
C PHE A 144 -3.96 46.41 10.23
#